data_AF-A0A932Z994-F1
#
_entry.id   AF-A0A932Z994-F1
#
_cell.length_a   1.000
_cell.length_b   1.000
_cell.length_c   1.000
_cell.angle_alpha   90.00
_cell.angle_beta   90.00
_cell.angle_gamma   90.00
#
_symmetry.space_group_name_H-M   'P 1'
#
loop_
_entity.id
_entity.type
_entity.pdbx_description
1 polymer ?
#
loop_
_entity_poly.entity_id
_entity_poly.type
_entity_poly.pdbx_seq_one_letter_code
_entity_poly.pdbx_strand_id
1 'polypeptide(L)'
;MTTTNSYELALGRAIEKLVSDFQGQRERWWSERDLHWSLFYYLKQEPSAPEPYPTDYIRAEFPTVKKYPSSRGHYDLAILDPISLAQPDVRDAPREELWDVYLPKVKLLVAVEIKLWWTRRYLTDRDKMIDWDVKKLTDLQNIVQTPYFLNFVEMDFSGPIHNPFYYDLRQKLSQIKAKHPNLNVLCVPSEAWRQPKGGNWL
;
A
#
# COMPACT_ATOMS: atom_id res chain seq x y z
N MET A 1 21.50 7.92 -12.64
CA MET A 1 20.27 7.18 -12.28
C MET A 1 19.62 7.95 -11.15
N THR A 2 18.34 8.31 -11.27
CA THR A 2 17.60 9.08 -10.25
C THR A 2 17.25 8.18 -9.07
N THR A 3 17.33 8.71 -7.86
CA THR A 3 17.04 8.01 -6.59
C THR A 3 15.64 7.37 -6.56
N THR A 4 14.65 7.98 -7.22
CA THR A 4 13.27 7.47 -7.36
C THR A 4 13.21 6.02 -7.88
N ASN A 5 14.03 5.68 -8.89
CA ASN A 5 14.01 4.34 -9.47
C ASN A 5 14.52 3.26 -8.50
N SER A 6 15.35 3.61 -7.51
CA SER A 6 15.88 2.63 -6.56
C SER A 6 14.87 2.21 -5.49
N TYR A 7 14.00 3.12 -5.05
CA TYR A 7 12.98 2.83 -4.03
C TYR A 7 11.86 1.95 -4.58
N GLU A 8 11.42 2.24 -5.79
CA GLU A 8 10.38 1.45 -6.47
C GLU A 8 10.87 0.03 -6.75
N LEU A 9 12.17 -0.14 -7.07
CA LEU A 9 12.76 -1.47 -7.23
C LEU A 9 12.84 -2.24 -5.92
N ALA A 10 13.28 -1.62 -4.82
CA ALA A 10 13.32 -2.26 -3.51
C ALA A 10 11.92 -2.63 -3.02
N LEU A 11 10.95 -1.72 -3.19
CA LEU A 11 9.55 -1.99 -2.89
C LEU A 11 8.99 -3.11 -3.76
N GLY A 12 9.29 -3.11 -5.06
CA GLY A 12 8.86 -4.16 -5.98
C GLY A 12 9.30 -5.55 -5.49
N ARG A 13 10.56 -5.71 -5.11
CA ARG A 13 11.07 -6.98 -4.56
C ARG A 13 10.46 -7.34 -3.20
N ALA A 14 10.26 -6.35 -2.32
CA ALA A 14 9.58 -6.57 -1.05
C ALA A 14 8.11 -7.02 -1.24
N ILE A 15 7.41 -6.45 -2.23
CA ILE A 15 6.06 -6.86 -2.62
C ILE A 15 6.08 -8.27 -3.22
N GLU A 16 7.01 -8.58 -4.13
CA GLU A 16 7.15 -9.94 -4.69
C GLU A 16 7.38 -10.99 -3.61
N LYS A 17 8.23 -10.69 -2.64
CA LYS A 17 8.43 -11.56 -1.47
C LYS A 17 7.17 -11.72 -0.64
N LEU A 18 6.44 -10.63 -0.40
CA LEU A 18 5.15 -10.68 0.29
C LEU A 18 4.12 -11.55 -0.45
N VAL A 19 4.03 -11.42 -1.78
CA VAL A 19 3.15 -12.24 -2.63
C VAL A 19 3.53 -13.71 -2.54
N SER A 20 4.83 -14.02 -2.68
CA SER A 20 5.34 -15.39 -2.59
C SER A 20 5.02 -16.02 -1.24
N ASP A 21 5.26 -15.30 -0.14
CA ASP A 21 4.98 -15.81 1.20
C ASP A 21 3.47 -15.91 1.46
N PHE A 22 2.65 -14.99 0.92
CA PHE A 22 1.19 -15.04 1.00
C PHE A 22 0.61 -16.30 0.35
N GLN A 23 1.10 -16.62 -0.84
CA GLN A 23 0.64 -17.80 -1.59
C GLN A 23 1.24 -19.11 -1.09
N GLY A 24 2.45 -19.07 -0.51
CA GLY A 24 3.17 -20.24 -0.03
C GLY A 24 2.89 -20.64 1.43
N GLN A 25 2.46 -19.70 2.28
CA GLN A 25 2.33 -19.91 3.73
C GLN A 25 0.96 -19.41 4.24
N ARG A 26 -0.13 -19.97 3.72
CA ARG A 26 -1.50 -19.47 4.00
C ARG A 26 -1.80 -19.31 5.50
N GLU A 27 -1.40 -20.28 6.31
CA GLU A 27 -1.67 -20.30 7.77
C GLU A 27 -0.96 -19.19 8.57
N ARG A 28 -0.08 -18.40 7.93
CA ARG A 28 0.62 -17.29 8.59
C ARG A 28 -0.21 -16.00 8.64
N TRP A 29 -1.23 -15.85 7.79
CA TRP A 29 -1.88 -14.55 7.55
C TRP A 29 -3.20 -14.47 8.32
N TRP A 30 -3.13 -13.96 9.55
CA TRP A 30 -4.30 -13.87 10.42
C TRP A 30 -4.96 -12.50 10.39
N SER A 31 -4.35 -11.52 9.70
CA SER A 31 -4.86 -10.17 9.66
C SER A 31 -4.20 -9.34 8.56
N GLU A 32 -4.87 -8.26 8.18
CA GLU A 32 -4.29 -7.21 7.34
C GLU A 32 -3.00 -6.64 7.95
N ARG A 33 -2.92 -6.57 9.28
CA ARG A 33 -1.74 -6.12 10.03
C ARG A 33 -0.51 -7.02 9.80
N ASP A 34 -0.69 -8.33 9.62
CA ASP A 34 0.43 -9.24 9.35
C ASP A 34 1.08 -8.96 8.00
N LEU A 35 0.26 -8.61 6.99
CA LEU A 35 0.75 -8.18 5.67
C LEU A 35 1.50 -6.84 5.78
N HIS A 36 0.94 -5.88 6.52
CA HIS A 36 1.55 -4.56 6.76
C HIS A 36 2.97 -4.69 7.32
N TRP A 37 3.11 -5.40 8.45
CA TRP A 37 4.40 -5.55 9.12
C TRP A 37 5.37 -6.41 8.33
N SER A 38 4.88 -7.41 7.58
CA SER A 38 5.74 -8.21 6.72
C SER A 38 6.30 -7.37 5.56
N LEU A 39 5.49 -6.54 4.90
CA LEU A 39 5.99 -5.62 3.86
C LEU A 39 7.04 -4.66 4.42
N PHE A 40 6.74 -4.05 5.57
CA PHE A 40 7.65 -3.14 6.25
C PHE A 40 8.97 -3.83 6.62
N TYR A 41 8.90 -5.06 7.15
CA TYR A 41 10.08 -5.85 7.47
C TYR A 41 10.90 -6.20 6.24
N TYR A 42 10.28 -6.72 5.17
CA TYR A 42 10.99 -7.07 3.93
C TYR A 42 11.67 -5.88 3.30
N LEU A 43 10.98 -4.74 3.24
CA LEU A 43 11.56 -3.51 2.70
C LEU A 43 12.81 -3.05 3.48
N LYS A 44 12.84 -3.24 4.81
CA LYS A 44 14.02 -2.92 5.64
C LYS A 44 15.21 -3.86 5.44
N GLN A 45 14.97 -5.06 4.91
CA GLN A 45 16.03 -6.02 4.61
C GLN A 45 16.62 -5.84 3.20
N GLU A 46 16.03 -5.01 2.35
CA GLU A 46 16.49 -4.80 0.98
C GLU A 46 17.85 -4.07 0.94
N PRO A 47 18.94 -4.74 0.53
CA PRO A 47 20.29 -4.17 0.59
C PRO A 47 20.55 -3.09 -0.47
N SER A 48 19.64 -2.93 -1.44
CA SER A 48 19.75 -1.90 -2.49
C SER A 48 19.00 -0.60 -2.16
N ALA A 49 18.46 -0.46 -0.95
CA ALA A 49 18.02 0.85 -0.50
C ALA A 49 19.29 1.72 -0.45
N PRO A 50 19.40 2.76 -1.29
CA PRO A 50 20.69 3.41 -1.57
C PRO A 50 21.32 3.89 -0.27
N GLU A 51 22.44 3.30 0.16
CA GLU A 51 23.17 3.80 1.32
C GLU A 51 23.48 5.29 1.11
N PRO A 52 23.02 6.19 1.99
CA PRO A 52 22.34 5.96 3.24
C PRO A 52 20.82 6.11 3.04
N TYR A 53 20.06 5.02 2.98
CA TYR A 53 18.62 5.07 3.12
C TYR A 53 18.34 4.59 4.52
N PRO A 54 18.34 5.48 5.51
CA PRO A 54 18.03 5.11 6.86
C PRO A 54 16.60 4.57 6.81
N THR A 55 16.38 3.46 7.51
CA THR A 55 15.04 2.93 7.76
C THR A 55 14.08 3.98 8.36
N ASP A 56 14.60 5.12 8.78
CA ASP A 56 13.90 6.31 9.26
C ASP A 56 13.06 7.03 8.19
N TYR A 57 13.21 6.72 6.89
CA TYR A 57 12.35 7.29 5.84
C TYR A 57 11.14 6.40 5.51
N ILE A 58 11.12 5.18 6.03
CA ILE A 58 9.98 4.28 5.93
C ILE A 58 9.12 4.49 7.17
N ARG A 59 7.85 4.80 6.97
CA ARG A 59 6.86 4.97 8.04
C ARG A 59 5.73 3.97 7.87
N ALA A 60 5.36 3.31 8.95
CA ALA A 60 4.09 2.60 9.05
C ALA A 60 3.01 3.59 9.53
N GLU A 61 1.77 3.38 9.12
CA GLU A 61 0.60 4.16 9.59
C GLU A 61 0.78 5.69 9.43
N PHE A 62 1.33 6.13 8.31
CA PHE A 62 1.69 7.54 8.10
C PHE A 62 0.46 8.39 7.72
N PRO A 63 0.21 9.52 8.39
CA PRO A 63 -1.02 10.29 8.19
C PRO A 63 -1.10 11.02 6.84
N THR A 64 -2.33 11.18 6.32
CA THR A 64 -2.60 11.97 5.10
C THR A 64 -2.48 13.46 5.35
N VAL A 65 -1.98 14.24 4.38
CA VAL A 65 -1.93 15.71 4.45
C VAL A 65 -3.35 16.26 4.58
N LYS A 66 -4.27 15.79 3.74
CA LYS A 66 -5.67 16.20 3.77
C LYS A 66 -6.38 15.63 4.98
N LYS A 67 -7.21 16.47 5.62
CA LYS A 67 -8.23 16.03 6.59
C LYS A 67 -9.52 15.71 5.86
N TYR A 68 -10.18 14.64 6.28
CA TYR A 68 -11.53 14.31 5.84
C TYR A 68 -12.52 14.67 6.97
N PRO A 69 -13.82 14.87 6.68
CA PRO A 69 -14.76 15.50 7.61
C PRO A 69 -14.81 14.89 9.03
N SER A 70 -14.55 13.59 9.17
CA SER A 70 -14.58 12.88 10.47
C SER A 70 -13.21 12.61 11.08
N SER A 71 -12.14 12.56 10.27
CA SER A 71 -10.81 12.18 10.74
C SER A 71 -9.73 12.43 9.67
N ARG A 72 -8.48 12.42 10.11
CA ARG A 72 -7.34 12.30 9.20
C ARG A 72 -7.18 10.84 8.79
N GLY A 73 -6.93 10.60 7.51
CA GLY A 73 -6.57 9.26 7.04
C GLY A 73 -5.13 8.90 7.41
N HIS A 74 -4.77 7.66 7.18
CA HIS A 74 -3.38 7.19 7.21
C HIS A 74 -3.14 6.19 6.08
N TYR A 75 -1.89 6.07 5.67
CA TYR A 75 -1.36 5.03 4.80
C TYR A 75 -0.77 3.92 5.62
N ASP A 76 -0.95 2.68 5.21
CA ASP A 76 -0.36 1.53 5.90
C ASP A 76 1.17 1.59 5.87
N LEU A 77 1.73 2.02 4.73
CA LEU A 77 3.16 2.28 4.58
C LEU A 77 3.41 3.53 3.72
N ALA A 78 4.39 4.34 4.10
CA ALA A 78 4.88 5.47 3.33
C ALA A 78 6.41 5.47 3.23
N ILE A 79 6.91 5.85 2.06
CA ILE A 79 8.33 6.17 1.83
C ILE A 79 8.42 7.68 1.60
N LEU A 80 9.08 8.37 2.52
CA LEU A 80 9.23 9.81 2.49
C LEU A 80 10.41 10.23 1.60
N ASP A 81 10.29 11.38 0.96
CA ASP A 81 11.35 11.98 0.15
C ASP A 81 12.47 12.53 1.05
N PRO A 82 13.70 11.98 0.97
CA PRO A 82 14.83 12.44 1.78
C PRO A 82 15.14 13.92 1.58
N ILE A 83 14.91 14.47 0.37
CA ILE A 83 15.18 15.88 0.07
C ILE A 83 14.22 16.77 0.85
N SER A 84 12.93 16.41 0.91
CA SER A 84 11.94 17.13 1.71
C SER A 84 12.26 17.09 3.21
N LEU A 85 12.77 15.96 3.72
CA LEU A 85 13.13 15.79 5.12
C LEU A 85 14.40 16.53 5.52
N ALA A 86 15.31 16.77 4.57
CA ALA A 86 16.56 17.49 4.81
C ALA A 86 16.37 19.02 4.87
N GLN A 87 15.18 19.54 4.55
CA GLN A 87 14.91 20.97 4.61
C GLN A 87 14.99 21.47 6.07
N PRO A 88 15.65 22.60 6.35
CA PRO A 88 15.85 23.08 7.72
C PRO A 88 14.55 23.22 8.52
N ASP A 89 13.48 23.68 7.88
CA ASP A 89 12.16 23.88 8.48
C ASP A 89 11.36 22.58 8.72
N VAL A 90 11.88 21.43 8.28
CA VAL A 90 11.37 20.08 8.58
C VAL A 90 12.28 19.36 9.55
N ARG A 91 13.60 19.42 9.32
CA ARG A 91 14.61 18.76 10.14
C ARG A 91 14.69 19.35 11.55
N ASP A 92 14.61 20.68 11.65
CA ASP A 92 14.77 21.41 12.90
C ASP A 92 13.41 21.71 13.55
N ALA A 93 12.31 21.22 12.94
CA ALA A 93 10.97 21.30 13.51
C ALA A 93 10.89 20.53 14.83
N PRO A 94 10.26 21.09 15.88
CA PRO A 94 9.98 20.35 17.11
C PRO A 94 9.26 19.05 16.79
N ARG A 95 9.67 17.94 17.42
CA ARG A 95 8.98 16.64 17.25
C ARG A 95 7.51 16.68 17.67
N GLU A 96 7.15 17.66 18.49
CA GLU A 96 5.77 17.93 18.93
C GLU A 96 4.96 18.80 17.96
N GLU A 97 5.53 19.22 16.81
CA GLU A 97 4.75 19.97 15.82
C GLU A 97 3.50 19.20 15.43
N LEU A 98 2.36 19.88 15.52
CA LEU A 98 1.08 19.35 15.06
C LEU A 98 1.20 18.96 13.60
N TRP A 99 0.70 17.78 13.23
CA TRP A 99 0.71 17.23 11.86
C TRP A 99 0.31 18.24 10.76
N ASP A 100 -0.47 19.26 11.10
CA ASP A 100 -0.87 20.35 10.21
C ASP A 100 0.29 21.22 9.70
N VAL A 101 1.41 21.31 10.43
CA VAL A 101 2.60 22.06 10.03
C VAL A 101 3.60 21.15 9.30
N TYR A 102 3.78 19.94 9.81
CA TYR A 102 4.76 18.99 9.29
C TYR A 102 4.35 18.38 7.95
N LEU A 103 3.11 17.87 7.82
CA LEU A 103 2.71 17.10 6.65
C LEU A 103 2.74 17.86 5.32
N PRO A 104 2.36 19.15 5.25
CA PRO A 104 2.45 19.91 3.99
C PRO A 104 3.88 20.08 3.45
N LYS A 105 4.91 19.95 4.31
CA LYS A 105 6.31 20.13 3.94
C LYS A 105 6.99 18.83 3.48
N VAL A 106 6.46 17.69 3.89
CA VAL A 106 7.04 16.37 3.58
C VAL A 106 6.39 15.80 2.33
N LYS A 107 7.23 15.40 1.37
CA LYS A 107 6.77 14.73 0.15
C LYS A 107 6.79 13.22 0.33
N LEU A 108 5.76 12.54 -0.18
CA LEU A 108 5.72 11.08 -0.23
C LEU A 108 6.19 10.61 -1.61
N LEU A 109 7.30 9.88 -1.66
CA LEU A 109 7.71 9.18 -2.87
C LEU A 109 6.77 8.00 -3.13
N VAL A 110 6.40 7.27 -2.07
CA VAL A 110 5.48 6.14 -2.16
C VAL A 110 4.47 6.22 -1.02
N ALA A 111 3.21 5.88 -1.33
CA ALA A 111 2.22 5.49 -0.33
C ALA A 111 1.60 4.14 -0.70
N VAL A 112 1.38 3.30 0.29
CA VAL A 112 0.82 1.95 0.12
C VAL A 112 -0.39 1.79 1.03
N GLU A 113 -1.48 1.27 0.47
CA GLU A 113 -2.61 0.71 1.20
C GLU A 113 -2.68 -0.79 0.91
N ILE A 114 -2.88 -1.60 1.94
CA ILE A 114 -3.01 -3.05 1.84
C ILE A 114 -4.40 -3.44 2.35
N LYS A 115 -5.02 -4.40 1.66
CA LYS A 115 -6.29 -5.00 2.07
C LYS A 115 -6.19 -6.51 2.12
N LEU A 116 -6.68 -7.10 3.21
CA LEU A 116 -6.91 -8.55 3.31
C LEU A 116 -8.41 -8.86 3.20
N TRP A 117 -8.77 -9.64 2.20
CA TRP A 117 -10.14 -10.08 1.90
C TRP A 117 -10.30 -11.55 2.31
N TRP A 118 -10.81 -11.79 3.51
CA TRP A 118 -10.76 -13.11 4.16
C TRP A 118 -12.05 -13.56 4.87
N THR A 119 -13.05 -12.68 4.98
CA THR A 119 -14.32 -13.00 5.64
C THR A 119 -15.55 -12.52 4.86
N ARG A 120 -16.74 -13.04 5.20
CA ARG A 120 -18.01 -12.57 4.63
C ARG A 120 -18.37 -11.13 5.03
N ARG A 121 -17.76 -10.58 6.09
CA ARG A 121 -18.02 -9.21 6.57
C ARG A 121 -17.65 -8.16 5.52
N TYR A 122 -16.73 -8.48 4.61
CA TYR A 122 -16.34 -7.58 3.54
C TYR A 122 -17.37 -7.47 2.42
N LEU A 123 -18.39 -8.34 2.34
CA LEU A 123 -19.39 -8.28 1.26
C LEU A 123 -20.29 -7.03 1.33
N THR A 124 -20.48 -6.43 2.51
CA THR A 124 -21.42 -5.31 2.68
C THR A 124 -20.78 -3.93 2.49
N ASP A 125 -19.49 -3.78 2.79
CA ASP A 125 -18.80 -2.48 2.76
C ASP A 125 -17.55 -2.45 1.87
N ARG A 126 -17.27 -3.52 1.11
CA ARG A 126 -16.12 -3.61 0.19
C ARG A 126 -15.93 -2.34 -0.62
N ASP A 127 -16.98 -1.90 -1.31
CA ASP A 127 -16.87 -0.79 -2.24
C ASP A 127 -16.54 0.52 -1.51
N LYS A 128 -17.09 0.74 -0.31
CA LYS A 128 -16.77 1.91 0.51
C LYS A 128 -15.32 1.88 0.98
N MET A 129 -14.80 0.71 1.38
CA MET A 129 -13.42 0.55 1.80
C MET A 129 -12.47 0.84 0.63
N ILE A 130 -12.72 0.21 -0.52
CA ILE A 130 -11.94 0.42 -1.75
C ILE A 130 -11.96 1.90 -2.15
N ASP A 131 -13.16 2.49 -2.25
CA ASP A 131 -13.30 3.87 -2.71
C ASP A 131 -12.62 4.85 -1.72
N TRP A 132 -12.62 4.53 -0.42
CA TRP A 132 -11.91 5.31 0.60
C TRP A 132 -10.38 5.26 0.41
N ASP A 133 -9.79 4.08 0.25
CA ASP A 133 -8.35 3.94 0.09
C ASP A 133 -7.85 4.51 -1.24
N VAL A 134 -8.61 4.30 -2.32
CA VAL A 134 -8.36 4.94 -3.62
C VAL A 134 -8.42 6.45 -3.47
N LYS A 135 -9.41 6.99 -2.76
CA LYS A 135 -9.52 8.44 -2.53
C LYS A 135 -8.30 8.98 -1.77
N LYS A 136 -7.81 8.29 -0.72
CA LYS A 136 -6.60 8.72 0.00
C LYS A 136 -5.38 8.74 -0.91
N LEU A 137 -5.16 7.64 -1.64
CA LEU A 137 -4.00 7.46 -2.52
C LEU A 137 -3.99 8.38 -3.74
N THR A 138 -5.16 8.85 -4.18
CA THR A 138 -5.30 9.65 -5.42
C THR A 138 -5.66 11.12 -5.18
N ASP A 139 -5.86 11.53 -3.91
CA ASP A 139 -6.14 12.93 -3.59
C ASP A 139 -4.92 13.81 -3.91
N LEU A 140 -5.10 14.80 -4.79
CA LEU A 140 -4.01 15.70 -5.20
C LEU A 140 -3.41 16.48 -4.02
N GLN A 141 -4.18 16.73 -2.95
CA GLN A 141 -3.67 17.41 -1.75
C GLN A 141 -2.71 16.56 -0.93
N ASN A 142 -2.70 15.23 -1.14
CA ASN A 142 -1.81 14.32 -0.43
C ASN A 142 -0.43 14.18 -1.08
N ILE A 143 -0.24 14.69 -2.31
CA ILE A 143 1.06 14.81 -2.99
C ILE A 143 1.85 13.47 -3.00
N VAL A 144 1.14 12.36 -3.23
CA VAL A 144 1.75 11.04 -3.37
C VAL A 144 2.29 10.89 -4.79
N GLN A 145 3.59 10.60 -4.95
CA GLN A 145 4.18 10.39 -6.28
C GLN A 145 3.82 9.02 -6.86
N THR A 146 4.10 7.94 -6.12
CA THR A 146 3.85 6.57 -6.57
C THR A 146 2.92 5.83 -5.60
N PRO A 147 1.60 5.84 -5.84
CA PRO A 147 0.64 5.16 -4.99
C PRO A 147 0.52 3.66 -5.34
N TYR A 148 0.40 2.82 -4.32
CA TYR A 148 0.17 1.38 -4.43
C TYR A 148 -1.07 0.96 -3.63
N PHE A 149 -1.94 0.17 -4.26
CA PHE A 149 -3.09 -0.44 -3.61
C PHE A 149 -3.04 -1.96 -3.75
N LEU A 150 -2.67 -2.63 -2.67
CA LEU A 150 -2.34 -4.05 -2.65
C LEU A 150 -3.49 -4.86 -2.02
N ASN A 151 -4.12 -5.72 -2.81
CA ASN A 151 -5.27 -6.50 -2.38
C ASN A 151 -4.90 -7.98 -2.31
N PHE A 152 -5.04 -8.58 -1.13
CA PHE A 152 -4.75 -9.98 -0.85
C PHE A 152 -6.04 -10.72 -0.51
N VAL A 153 -6.32 -11.83 -1.19
CA VAL A 153 -7.61 -12.52 -1.12
C VAL A 153 -7.41 -13.93 -0.56
N GLU A 154 -7.75 -14.08 0.72
CA GLU A 154 -7.62 -15.33 1.45
C GLU A 154 -8.98 -15.98 1.63
N MET A 155 -9.38 -16.81 0.68
CA MET A 155 -10.68 -17.49 0.72
C MET A 155 -10.55 -18.94 0.31
N ASP A 156 -11.52 -19.75 0.73
CA ASP A 156 -11.75 -21.07 0.16
C ASP A 156 -12.44 -20.92 -1.19
N PHE A 157 -11.67 -21.01 -2.28
CA PHE A 157 -12.16 -20.85 -3.65
C PHE A 157 -12.93 -22.07 -4.18
N SER A 158 -13.11 -23.13 -3.39
CA SER A 158 -14.04 -24.21 -3.71
C SER A 158 -15.51 -23.80 -3.44
N GLY A 159 -15.72 -22.80 -2.60
CA GLY A 159 -17.05 -22.32 -2.22
C GLY A 159 -17.77 -21.55 -3.34
N PRO A 160 -19.11 -21.69 -3.46
CA PRO A 160 -19.90 -21.10 -4.53
C PRO A 160 -19.95 -19.56 -4.51
N ILE A 161 -19.59 -18.93 -3.39
CA ILE A 161 -19.63 -17.46 -3.22
C ILE A 161 -18.25 -16.83 -3.40
N HIS A 162 -17.19 -17.50 -2.92
CA HIS A 162 -15.85 -16.91 -2.84
C HIS A 162 -15.18 -16.79 -4.21
N ASN A 163 -15.39 -17.78 -5.09
CA ASN A 163 -14.84 -17.72 -6.43
C ASN A 163 -15.45 -16.57 -7.26
N PRO A 164 -16.79 -16.40 -7.33
CA PRO A 164 -17.39 -15.21 -7.95
C PRO A 164 -16.94 -13.89 -7.32
N PHE A 165 -16.82 -13.85 -5.99
CA PHE A 165 -16.35 -12.64 -5.28
C PHE A 165 -14.98 -12.17 -5.76
N TYR A 166 -14.02 -13.09 -5.93
CA TYR A 166 -12.67 -12.73 -6.39
C TYR A 166 -12.67 -12.11 -7.78
N TYR A 167 -13.43 -12.67 -8.72
CA TYR A 167 -13.53 -12.13 -10.07
C TYR A 167 -14.22 -10.76 -10.09
N ASP A 168 -15.28 -10.59 -9.31
CA ASP A 168 -15.99 -9.30 -9.18
C ASP A 168 -15.08 -8.23 -8.55
N LEU A 169 -14.36 -8.58 -7.47
CA LEU A 169 -13.35 -7.71 -6.87
C LEU A 169 -12.27 -7.32 -7.90
N ARG A 170 -11.72 -8.30 -8.62
CA ARG A 170 -10.68 -8.03 -9.62
C ARG A 170 -11.19 -7.12 -10.73
N GLN A 171 -12.42 -7.32 -11.21
CA GLN A 171 -13.04 -6.46 -12.21
C GLN A 171 -13.22 -5.02 -11.71
N LYS A 172 -13.73 -4.83 -10.48
CA LYS A 172 -13.83 -3.51 -9.85
C LYS A 172 -12.45 -2.83 -9.74
N LEU A 173 -11.43 -3.57 -9.32
CA LEU A 173 -10.05 -3.05 -9.23
C LEU A 173 -9.47 -2.70 -10.62
N SER A 174 -9.76 -3.48 -11.67
CA SER A 174 -9.39 -3.13 -13.06
C SER A 174 -10.05 -1.82 -13.51
N GLN A 175 -11.32 -1.61 -13.17
CA GLN A 175 -12.02 -0.36 -13.49
C GLN A 175 -11.40 0.85 -12.75
N ILE A 176 -10.97 0.66 -11.50
CA ILE A 176 -10.24 1.67 -10.74
C ILE A 176 -8.91 1.99 -11.41
N LYS A 177 -8.12 0.97 -11.77
CA LYS A 177 -6.85 1.16 -12.47
C LYS A 177 -7.04 1.94 -13.78
N ALA A 178 -8.08 1.62 -14.56
CA ALA A 178 -8.39 2.33 -15.80
C ALA A 178 -8.72 3.82 -15.56
N LYS A 179 -9.38 4.16 -14.44
CA LYS A 179 -9.70 5.54 -14.05
C LYS A 179 -8.50 6.29 -13.44
N HIS A 180 -7.60 5.56 -12.80
CA HIS A 180 -6.43 6.09 -12.09
C HIS A 180 -5.16 5.42 -12.62
N PRO A 181 -4.68 5.78 -13.83
CA PRO A 181 -3.58 5.07 -14.49
C PRO A 181 -2.27 5.10 -13.68
N ASN A 182 -2.06 6.11 -12.85
CA ASN A 182 -0.88 6.24 -11.98
C ASN A 182 -0.97 5.41 -10.69
N LEU A 183 -2.14 4.83 -10.37
CA LEU A 183 -2.31 3.95 -9.21
C LEU A 183 -1.83 2.55 -9.56
N ASN A 184 -0.86 2.01 -8.81
CA ASN A 184 -0.41 0.63 -8.97
C ASN A 184 -1.36 -0.29 -8.19
N VAL A 185 -2.13 -1.13 -8.89
CA VAL A 185 -3.13 -1.99 -8.25
C VAL A 185 -2.69 -3.44 -8.38
N LEU A 186 -2.61 -4.12 -7.25
CA LEU A 186 -2.29 -5.54 -7.15
C LEU A 186 -3.49 -6.29 -6.58
N CYS A 187 -3.83 -7.46 -7.13
CA CYS A 187 -4.87 -8.34 -6.59
C CYS A 187 -4.41 -9.80 -6.62
N VAL A 188 -4.11 -10.35 -5.44
CA VAL A 188 -3.41 -11.63 -5.23
C VAL A 188 -4.35 -12.62 -4.55
N PRO A 189 -4.69 -13.76 -5.19
CA PRO A 189 -5.37 -14.84 -4.50
C PRO A 189 -4.36 -15.64 -3.64
N SER A 190 -4.80 -16.13 -2.49
CA SER A 190 -4.02 -17.02 -1.60
C SER A 190 -3.68 -18.36 -2.27
N GLU A 191 -4.45 -18.77 -3.26
CA GLU A 191 -4.19 -19.96 -4.07
C GLU A 191 -3.54 -19.57 -5.40
N ALA A 192 -2.24 -19.82 -5.54
CA ALA A 192 -1.46 -19.42 -6.72
C ALA A 192 -2.05 -19.91 -8.05
N TRP A 193 -2.70 -21.09 -8.07
CA TRP A 193 -3.35 -21.63 -9.26
C TRP A 193 -4.58 -20.82 -9.73
N ARG A 194 -5.11 -19.93 -8.89
CA ARG A 194 -6.16 -18.95 -9.26
C ARG A 194 -5.61 -17.68 -9.88
N GLN A 195 -4.30 -17.47 -9.87
CA GLN A 195 -3.67 -16.29 -10.47
C GLN A 195 -4.02 -16.22 -11.97
N PRO A 196 -4.53 -15.08 -12.47
CA PRO A 196 -4.83 -14.91 -13.89
C PRO A 196 -3.56 -14.98 -14.75
N LYS A 197 -3.72 -15.35 -16.03
CA LYS A 197 -2.60 -15.44 -16.98
C LYS A 197 -1.80 -14.14 -17.13
N GLY A 198 -2.41 -12.99 -16.87
CA GLY A 198 -1.75 -11.68 -16.88
C GLY A 198 -0.99 -11.31 -15.59
N GLY A 199 -0.94 -12.21 -14.60
CA GLY A 199 -0.34 -11.93 -13.30
C GLY A 199 -1.30 -11.27 -12.29
N ASN A 200 -0.76 -10.93 -11.12
CA ASN A 200 -1.53 -10.30 -10.03
C ASN A 200 -1.73 -8.79 -10.24
N TRP A 201 -0.80 -8.12 -10.93
CA TRP A 201 -0.89 -6.70 -11.29
C TRP A 201 -2.04 -6.45 -12.29
N LEU A 202 -2.61 -5.25 -12.24
CA LEU A 202 -3.78 -4.81 -13.02
C LEU A 202 -3.47 -3.62 -13.92
#